data_AF-A0A094WJ24-F1
#
_entry.id   AF-A0A094WJ24-F1
#
_cell.length_a   1.000
_cell.length_b   1.000
_cell.length_c   1.000
_cell.angle_alpha   90.00
_cell.angle_beta   90.00
_cell.angle_gamma   90.00
#
_symmetry.space_group_name_H-M   'P 1'
#
loop_
_entity.id
_entity.type
_entity.pdbx_description
1 polymer ?
#
loop_
_entity_poly.entity_id
_entity_poly.type
_entity_poly.pdbx_seq_one_letter_code
_entity_poly.pdbx_strand_id
1 'polypeptide(L)' 'MQNIVLYLLRAVFLAIYILVFHFFVWSHLPINSSIGVLVGSLLVFLTSLVLAIFTSNKVVEVLRS' A
#
# COMPACT_ATOMS: atom_id res chain seq x y z
N MET A 1 -4.64 -2.53 -23.51
CA MET A 1 -5.37 -1.57 -22.64
C MET A 1 -5.41 -2.00 -21.17
N GLN A 2 -5.66 -3.28 -20.86
CA GLN A 2 -5.71 -3.79 -19.48
C GLN A 2 -4.49 -3.47 -18.61
N ASN A 3 -3.27 -3.59 -19.15
CA ASN A 3 -2.03 -3.30 -18.42
C ASN A 3 -1.89 -1.82 -18.04
N ILE A 4 -2.35 -0.91 -18.91
CA ILE A 4 -2.28 0.54 -18.66
C ILE A 4 -3.18 0.91 -17.48
N VAL A 5 -4.40 0.36 -17.45
CA VAL A 5 -5.34 0.56 -16.33
C VAL A 5 -4.74 0.04 -15.02
N LEU A 6 -4.04 -1.10 -15.07
CA LEU A 6 -3.45 -1.72 -13.90
C LEU A 6 -2.26 -0.93 -13.34
N TYR A 7 -1.40 -0.41 -14.21
CA TYR A 7 -0.33 0.51 -13.80
C TYR A 7 -0.86 1.82 -13.25
N LEU A 8 -1.92 2.36 -13.85
CA LEU A 8 -2.59 3.56 -13.35
C LEU A 8 -3.17 3.32 -11.94
N LEU A 9 -3.84 2.19 -11.74
CA LEU A 9 -4.41 1.83 -10.44
C LEU A 9 -3.32 1.65 -9.38
N ARG A 10 -2.22 0.95 -9.71
CA ARG A 10 -1.05 0.83 -8.82
C ARG A 10 -0.45 2.19 -8.45
N ALA A 11 -0.30 3.09 -9.43
CA ALA A 11 0.23 4.42 -9.19
C ALA A 11 -0.67 5.24 -8.26
N VAL A 12 -2.00 5.15 -8.44
CA VAL A 12 -2.99 5.79 -7.54
C VAL A 12 -2.91 5.21 -6.13
N PHE A 13 -2.86 3.89 -5.97
CA PHE A 13 -2.72 3.26 -4.66
C PHE A 13 -1.39 3.62 -3.97
N LEU A 14 -0.30 3.71 -4.73
CA LEU A 14 1.00 4.15 -4.21
C LEU A 14 0.96 5.61 -3.77
N ALA A 15 0.31 6.49 -4.55
CA ALA A 15 0.15 7.90 -4.19
C ALA A 15 -0.68 8.07 -2.93
N ILE A 16 -1.80 7.33 -2.79
CA ILE A 16 -2.62 7.31 -1.59
C ILE A 16 -1.81 6.80 -0.39
N TYR A 17 -1.02 5.74 -0.58
CA TYR A 17 -0.15 5.21 0.47
C TYR A 17 0.85 6.26 0.96
N ILE A 18 1.56 6.94 0.05
CA ILE A 18 2.52 7.99 0.40
C ILE A 18 1.80 9.14 1.11
N LEU A 19 0.63 9.57 0.63
CA LEU A 19 -0.15 10.63 1.26
C LEU A 19 -0.58 10.26 2.68
N VAL A 20 -1.21 9.10 2.86
CA VAL A 20 -1.68 8.66 4.18
C VAL A 20 -0.51 8.46 5.14
N PHE A 21 0.58 7.87 4.68
CA PHE A 21 1.73 7.62 5.54
C PHE A 21 2.48 8.90 5.90
N HIS A 22 2.81 9.72 4.90
CA HIS A 22 3.58 10.95 5.10
C HIS A 22 2.77 12.03 5.82
N PHE A 23 1.52 12.26 5.43
CA PHE A 23 0.70 13.30 6.05
C PHE A 23 0.02 12.85 7.33
N PHE A 24 -0.44 11.61 7.47
CA PHE A 24 -1.25 11.23 8.63
C PHE A 24 -0.40 10.56 9.72
N VAL A 25 0.37 9.54 9.36
CA VAL A 25 1.16 8.77 10.33
C VAL A 25 2.32 9.60 10.86
N TRP A 26 3.09 10.25 10.00
CA TRP A 26 4.30 10.97 10.44
C TRP A 26 4.04 12.34 11.07
N SER A 27 2.95 13.02 10.71
CA SER A 27 2.70 14.38 11.23
C SER A 27 1.80 14.40 12.48
N HIS A 28 0.94 13.40 12.68
CA HIS A 28 -0.01 13.38 13.80
C HIS A 28 0.33 12.37 14.90
N LEU A 29 1.15 11.35 14.64
CA LEU A 29 1.60 10.45 15.70
C LEU A 29 2.92 10.98 16.30
N PRO A 30 3.03 11.09 17.63
CA PRO A 30 4.29 11.38 18.27
C PRO A 30 5.25 10.23 17.94
N ILE A 31 6.23 10.50 17.06
CA ILE A 31 7.25 9.55 16.57
C ILE A 31 8.02 8.88 17.72
N ASN A 32 8.04 9.52 18.90
CA ASN A 32 8.65 8.99 20.12
C ASN A 32 7.76 8.04 20.93
N SER A 33 6.49 7.84 20.56
CA SER A 33 5.63 6.87 21.23
C SER A 33 5.70 5.51 20.53
N SER A 34 5.99 4.45 21.28
CA SER A 34 6.02 3.07 20.78
C SER A 34 4.70 2.66 20.12
N ILE A 35 3.59 3.27 20.55
CA ILE A 35 2.24 3.04 20.03
C ILE A 35 2.10 3.63 18.62
N GLY A 36 2.62 4.83 18.36
CA GLY A 36 2.55 5.45 17.03
C GLY A 36 3.35 4.68 15.98
N VAL A 37 4.53 4.19 16.35
CA VAL A 37 5.35 3.33 15.47
C VAL A 37 4.62 2.01 15.19
N LEU A 38 4.00 1.41 16.20
CA LEU A 38 3.23 0.17 16.04
C LEU A 38 2.03 0.35 15.10
N VAL A 39 1.23 1.40 15.30
CA VAL A 39 0.06 1.67 14.46
C VAL A 39 0.46 2.04 13.03
N GLY A 40 1.51 2.84 12.87
CA GLY A 40 2.05 3.19 11.56
C GLY A 40 2.56 1.97 10.80
N SER A 41 3.36 1.12 11.45
CA SER A 41 3.85 -0.12 10.83
C SER A 41 2.73 -1.12 10.51
N LEU A 42 1.69 -1.21 11.35
CA LEU A 42 0.51 -2.04 11.08
C LEU A 42 -0.25 -1.59 9.83
N LEU A 43 -0.44 -0.27 9.66
CA LEU A 43 -1.07 0.31 8.46
C LEU A 43 -0.25 0.05 7.20
N VAL A 44 1.07 0.15 7.28
CA VAL A 44 1.97 -0.18 6.16
C VAL A 44 1.89 -1.66 5.80
N PHE A 45 1.87 -2.51 6.80
CA PHE A 45 1.77 -3.95 6.60
C PHE A 45 0.45 -4.32 5.90
N LEU A 46 -0.67 -3.77 6.36
CA LEU A 46 -1.99 -4.02 5.76
C LEU A 46 -2.08 -3.53 4.31
N THR A 47 -1.60 -2.32 4.03
CA THR A 47 -1.60 -1.78 2.66
C THR A 47 -0.69 -2.58 1.73
N SER A 48 0.48 -3.00 2.21
CA SER A 48 1.41 -3.87 1.47
C SER A 48 0.81 -5.26 1.20
N LEU A 49 0.10 -5.83 2.18
CA LEU A 49 -0.58 -7.12 2.05
C LEU A 49 -1.66 -7.07 0.96
N VAL A 50 -2.47 -6.01 0.95
CA VAL A 50 -3.50 -5.81 -0.09
C VAL A 50 -2.83 -5.72 -1.47
N LEU A 51 -1.78 -4.91 -1.60
CA LEU A 51 -1.04 -4.78 -2.85
C LEU A 51 -0.44 -6.11 -3.32
N ALA A 52 0.08 -6.91 -2.38
CA ALA A 52 0.64 -8.23 -2.64
C ALA A 52 -0.42 -9.23 -3.11
N ILE A 53 -1.62 -9.24 -2.50
CA ILE A 53 -2.75 -10.10 -2.93
C ILE A 53 -3.17 -9.74 -4.36
N PHE A 54 -3.34 -8.45 -4.66
CA PHE A 54 -3.68 -8.01 -6.02
C PHE A 54 -2.62 -8.42 -7.04
N THR A 55 -1.35 -8.30 -6.66
CA THR A 55 -0.22 -8.70 -7.51
C THR A 55 -0.18 -10.21 -7.72
N SER A 56 -0.35 -10.99 -6.66
CA SER A 56 -0.41 -12.45 -6.67
C SER A 56 -1.49 -12.95 -7.62
N ASN A 57 -2.71 -12.43 -7.50
CA ASN A 57 -3.83 -12.83 -8.36
C ASN A 57 -3.53 -12.57 -9.84
N LYS A 58 -2.85 -11.45 -10.15
CA LYS A 58 -2.44 -11.12 -11.51
C LYS A 58 -1.31 -11.99 -12.04
N VAL A 59 -0.34 -12.34 -11.19
CA VAL A 59 0.73 -13.27 -11.57
C VAL A 59 0.16 -14.66 -11.83
N VAL A 60 -0.76 -15.14 -10.99
CA VAL A 60 -1.45 -16.42 -11.18
C VAL A 60 -2.29 -16.42 -12.45
N GLU A 61 -2.98 -15.31 -12.76
CA GLU A 61 -3.74 -15.14 -14.00
C GLU A 61 -2.84 -15.24 -15.24
N VAL A 62 -1.66 -14.60 -15.20
CA VAL A 62 -0.68 -14.68 -16.31
C VAL A 62 -0.08 -16.08 -16.44
N LEU A 63 0.19 -16.78 -15.33
CA LEU A 63 0.76 -18.13 -15.35
C LEU A 63 -0.24 -19.22 -15.78
N ARG A 64 -1.55 -18.98 -15.61
CA ARG A 64 -2.61 -19.89 -16.07
C ARG A 64 -3.02 -19.67 -17.52
N SER A 65 -2.64 -18.54 -18.11
CA SER A 65 -2.93 -18.18 -19.50
C SER A 65 -1.77 -18.54 -20.43
#